data_AF-A0A256ZU03-F1
#
_entry.id   AF-A0A256ZU03-F1
#
_cell.length_a   1.000
_cell.length_b   1.000
_cell.length_c   1.000
_cell.angle_alpha   90.00
_cell.angle_beta   90.00
_cell.angle_gamma   90.00
#
_symmetry.space_group_name_H-M   'P 1'
#
loop_
_entity.id
_entity.type
_entity.pdbx_description
1 polymer ?
#
loop_
_entity_poly.entity_id
_entity_poly.type
_entity_poly.pdbx_seq_one_letter_code
_entity_poly.pdbx_strand_id
1 'polypeptide(L)'
;MGEELKVKKIENGIVLDHLPCGTAPDIMKILGVDDETKETISILMNVPSSMYKKKDIIKIEGKEFEDIMVDKIALLAPGATVNIIKDFAVIEKRKIRIP
;
A
#
# COMPACT_ATOMS: atom_id res chain seq x y z
N MET A 1 -2.71 25.66 5.45
CA MET A 1 -3.31 24.85 4.37
C MET A 1 -3.11 23.40 4.75
N GLY A 2 -4.18 22.70 5.13
CA GLY A 2 -4.08 21.28 5.49
C GLY A 2 -3.60 20.50 4.27
N GLU A 3 -2.69 19.54 4.46
CA GLU A 3 -2.29 18.62 3.40
C GLU A 3 -3.56 17.96 2.85
N GLU A 4 -3.94 18.35 1.64
CA GLU A 4 -5.13 17.84 1.00
C GLU A 4 -4.91 16.35 0.71
N LEU A 5 -5.73 15.49 1.31
CA LEU A 5 -5.66 14.06 1.06
C LEU A 5 -6.06 13.84 -0.41
N LYS A 6 -5.07 13.48 -1.25
CA LYS A 6 -5.30 13.23 -2.69
C LYS A 6 -6.39 12.18 -2.95
N VAL A 7 -6.57 11.26 -2.00
CA VAL A 7 -7.66 10.28 -1.99
C VAL A 7 -8.21 10.11 -0.58
N LYS A 8 -9.45 9.63 -0.47
CA LYS A 8 -10.11 9.36 0.82
C LYS A 8 -9.30 8.37 1.68
N LYS A 9 -9.56 8.43 2.99
CA LYS A 9 -9.15 7.36 3.91
C LYS A 9 -10.01 6.13 3.64
N ILE A 10 -9.43 4.96 3.77
CA ILE A 10 -10.16 3.69 3.74
C ILE A 10 -10.68 3.37 5.15
N GLU A 11 -11.82 2.69 5.24
CA GLU A 11 -12.43 2.29 6.51
C GLU A 11 -11.82 0.98 7.03
N ASN A 12 -11.81 -0.05 6.18
CA ASN A 12 -11.28 -1.38 6.48
C ASN A 12 -10.43 -1.87 5.30
N GLY A 13 -9.27 -2.45 5.58
CA GLY A 13 -8.39 -3.04 4.56
C GLY A 13 -6.91 -2.75 4.82
N ILE A 14 -6.12 -2.61 3.76
CA ILE A 14 -4.66 -2.51 3.85
C ILE A 14 -4.12 -1.31 3.11
N VAL A 15 -3.12 -0.65 3.72
CA VAL A 15 -2.31 0.38 3.09
C VAL A 15 -0.85 -0.06 3.03
N LEU A 16 -0.35 -0.28 1.82
CA LEU A 16 1.07 -0.42 1.52
C LEU A 16 1.67 0.99 1.36
N ASP A 17 2.48 1.39 2.33
CA ASP A 17 3.14 2.70 2.35
C ASP A 17 4.66 2.52 2.24
N HIS A 18 5.37 3.61 1.93
CA HIS A 18 6.83 3.63 1.77
C HIS A 18 7.31 2.76 0.60
N LEU A 19 6.49 2.62 -0.45
CA LEU A 19 6.91 1.93 -1.66
C LEU A 19 7.90 2.81 -2.44
N PRO A 20 9.00 2.25 -2.97
CA PRO A 20 9.88 2.99 -3.86
C PRO A 20 9.10 3.55 -5.04
N CYS A 21 9.44 4.77 -5.43
CA CYS A 21 8.75 5.49 -6.49
C CYS A 21 8.76 4.69 -7.81
N GLY A 22 7.59 4.50 -8.43
CA GLY A 22 7.43 3.77 -9.69
C GLY A 22 7.20 2.26 -9.54
N THR A 23 7.21 1.70 -8.32
CA THR A 23 7.05 0.24 -8.11
C THR A 23 5.60 -0.21 -7.99
N ALA A 24 4.65 0.71 -7.78
CA ALA A 24 3.26 0.34 -7.56
C ALA A 24 2.66 -0.52 -8.69
N PRO A 25 2.89 -0.25 -10.00
CA PRO A 25 2.35 -1.08 -11.08
C PRO A 25 2.82 -2.55 -11.02
N ASP A 26 4.08 -2.80 -10.65
CA ASP A 26 4.60 -4.15 -10.55
C ASP A 26 4.07 -4.88 -9.30
N ILE A 27 3.87 -4.14 -8.21
CA ILE A 27 3.21 -4.68 -7.01
C ILE A 27 1.75 -5.07 -7.31
N MET A 28 1.03 -4.29 -8.11
CA MET A 28 -0.34 -4.63 -8.53
C MET A 28 -0.40 -5.95 -9.30
N LYS A 29 0.57 -6.20 -10.20
CA LYS A 29 0.70 -7.49 -10.90
C LYS A 29 0.98 -8.63 -9.94
N ILE A 30 1.85 -8.42 -8.94
CA ILE A 30 2.14 -9.41 -7.92
C ILE A 30 0.89 -9.73 -7.10
N LEU A 31 0.10 -8.73 -6.75
CA LEU A 31 -1.15 -8.90 -5.99
C LEU A 31 -2.26 -9.59 -6.79
N GLY A 32 -2.04 -9.85 -8.08
CA GLY A 32 -3.02 -10.49 -8.97
C GLY A 32 -4.20 -9.57 -9.27
N VAL A 33 -3.98 -8.26 -9.35
CA VAL A 33 -5.06 -7.32 -9.67
C VAL A 33 -5.30 -7.30 -11.18
N ASP A 34 -6.55 -7.55 -11.55
CA ASP A 34 -7.03 -7.74 -12.91
C ASP A 34 -8.49 -7.23 -13.07
N ASP A 35 -9.16 -7.63 -14.15
CA ASP A 35 -10.54 -7.26 -14.47
C ASP A 35 -11.60 -7.98 -13.62
N GLU A 36 -11.23 -9.05 -12.90
CA GLU A 36 -12.13 -9.75 -12.00
C GLU A 36 -12.12 -9.16 -10.58
N THR A 37 -11.07 -8.39 -10.24
CA THR A 37 -10.88 -7.74 -8.94
C THR A 37 -12.10 -6.90 -8.53
N LYS A 38 -12.61 -7.13 -7.31
CA LYS A 38 -13.84 -6.46 -6.80
C LYS A 38 -13.53 -5.38 -5.77
N GLU A 39 -12.36 -5.45 -5.17
CA GLU A 39 -11.88 -4.52 -4.16
C GLU A 39 -11.66 -3.14 -4.77
N THR A 40 -12.01 -2.09 -4.02
CA THR A 40 -11.61 -0.74 -4.40
C THR A 40 -10.13 -0.56 -4.09
N ILE A 41 -9.35 -0.21 -5.11
CA ILE A 41 -7.92 0.01 -4.98
C ILE A 41 -7.57 1.45 -5.37
N SER A 42 -6.89 2.15 -4.46
CA SER A 42 -6.35 3.48 -4.72
C SER A 42 -4.82 3.41 -4.84
N ILE A 43 -4.29 3.89 -5.95
CA ILE A 43 -2.83 4.01 -6.17
C ILE A 43 -2.46 5.49 -6.18
N LEU A 44 -1.46 5.83 -5.35
CA LEU A 44 -0.83 7.14 -5.39
C LEU A 44 0.63 6.95 -5.79
N MET A 45 1.03 7.54 -6.90
CA MET A 45 2.40 7.45 -7.38
C MET A 45 3.11 8.80 -7.29
N ASN A 46 4.43 8.77 -7.08
CA ASN A 46 5.28 9.96 -7.06
C ASN A 46 4.84 11.02 -6.02
N VAL A 47 4.19 10.61 -4.93
CA VAL A 47 3.75 11.56 -3.89
C VAL A 47 4.92 12.02 -3.03
N PRO A 48 4.92 13.27 -2.54
CA PRO A 48 5.97 13.75 -1.64
C PRO A 48 6.19 12.82 -0.44
N SER A 49 7.45 12.61 -0.08
CA SER A 49 7.85 11.79 1.06
C SER A 49 8.99 12.46 1.81
N SER A 50 8.86 12.57 3.14
CA SER A 50 9.95 13.00 4.01
C SER A 50 11.12 12.00 4.03
N MET A 51 10.83 10.71 3.84
CA MET A 51 11.83 9.64 3.88
C MET A 51 12.51 9.39 2.53
N TYR A 52 11.75 9.40 1.43
CA TYR A 52 12.22 8.98 0.10
C TYR A 52 12.29 10.12 -0.94
N LYS A 53 12.04 11.38 -0.56
CA LYS A 53 11.70 12.52 -1.45
C LYS A 53 10.38 12.31 -2.20
N LYS A 54 10.20 11.18 -2.86
CA LYS A 54 8.96 10.69 -3.45
C LYS A 54 8.73 9.22 -3.11
N LYS A 55 7.47 8.83 -2.96
CA LYS A 55 7.07 7.44 -2.74
C LYS A 55 5.82 7.09 -3.52
N ASP A 56 5.55 5.80 -3.62
CA ASP A 56 4.24 5.30 -4.01
C ASP A 56 3.48 4.77 -2.78
N ILE A 57 2.16 4.70 -2.88
CA ILE A 57 1.25 4.16 -1.86
C ILE A 57 0.15 3.37 -2.58
N ILE A 58 -0.19 2.19 -2.06
CA ILE A 58 -1.34 1.41 -2.51
C ILE A 58 -2.30 1.23 -1.33
N LYS A 59 -3.58 1.49 -1.52
CA LYS A 59 -4.65 1.21 -0.55
C LYS A 59 -5.63 0.22 -1.15
N ILE A 60 -6.00 -0.82 -0.40
CA ILE A 60 -6.90 -1.89 -0.84
C ILE A 60 -7.98 -2.02 0.22
N GLU A 61 -9.24 -1.79 -0.16
CA GLU A 61 -10.39 -1.92 0.73
C GLU A 61 -10.81 -3.39 0.86
N GLY A 62 -11.20 -3.80 2.07
CA GLY A 62 -11.77 -5.13 2.33
C GLY A 62 -10.79 -6.32 2.33
N LYS A 63 -9.50 -6.09 2.04
CA LYS A 63 -8.48 -7.16 2.02
C LYS A 63 -7.84 -7.39 3.38
N GLU A 64 -7.59 -8.66 3.75
CA GLU A 64 -6.90 -9.05 4.98
C GLU A 64 -5.39 -9.25 4.74
N PHE A 65 -4.61 -9.26 5.83
CA PHE A 65 -3.14 -9.25 5.71
C PHE A 65 -2.62 -10.55 5.12
N GLU A 66 -3.27 -11.65 5.48
CA GLU A 66 -2.99 -13.01 5.04
C GLU A 66 -3.08 -13.15 3.51
N ASP A 67 -3.82 -12.26 2.85
CA ASP A 67 -4.01 -12.26 1.39
C ASP A 67 -2.86 -11.57 0.63
N ILE A 68 -1.85 -11.04 1.33
CA ILE A 68 -0.74 -10.30 0.72
C ILE A 68 0.52 -11.17 0.60
N MET A 69 1.04 -11.27 -0.62
CA MET A 69 2.35 -11.90 -0.90
C MET A 69 3.52 -11.01 -0.47
N VAL A 70 3.73 -10.88 0.85
CA VAL A 70 4.74 -10.00 1.46
C VAL A 70 6.16 -10.30 0.96
N ASP A 71 6.52 -11.56 0.78
CA ASP A 71 7.88 -11.96 0.36
C ASP A 71 8.23 -11.44 -1.04
N LYS A 72 7.27 -11.48 -1.97
CA LYS A 72 7.47 -10.96 -3.34
C LYS A 72 7.54 -9.43 -3.33
N ILE A 73 6.70 -8.78 -2.52
CA ILE A 73 6.73 -7.33 -2.34
C ILE A 73 8.06 -6.89 -1.71
N ALA A 74 8.63 -7.68 -0.80
CA ALA A 74 9.90 -7.39 -0.15
C ALA A 74 11.07 -7.23 -1.13
N LEU A 75 11.05 -7.96 -2.25
CA LEU A 75 12.06 -7.87 -3.31
C LEU A 75 11.98 -6.53 -4.07
N LEU A 76 10.78 -5.98 -4.25
CA LEU A 76 10.57 -4.71 -4.96
C LEU A 76 10.64 -3.49 -4.03
N ALA A 77 10.19 -3.67 -2.79
CA ALA A 77 9.98 -2.59 -1.84
C ALA A 77 10.53 -2.96 -0.45
N PRO A 78 11.85 -3.22 -0.33
CA PRO A 78 12.45 -3.52 0.96
C PRO A 78 12.29 -2.32 1.90
N GLY A 79 11.73 -2.58 3.09
CA GLY A 79 11.46 -1.54 4.08
C GLY A 79 10.11 -0.83 3.94
N ALA A 80 9.29 -1.21 2.95
CA ALA A 80 7.90 -0.79 2.90
C ALA A 80 7.13 -1.18 4.16
N THR A 81 6.00 -0.50 4.40
CA THR A 81 5.16 -0.74 5.58
C THR A 81 3.77 -1.16 5.15
N VAL A 82 3.30 -2.27 5.69
CA VAL A 82 1.91 -2.70 5.60
C VAL A 82 1.18 -2.15 6.82
N ASN A 83 0.18 -1.31 6.61
CA ASN A 83 -0.71 -0.83 7.67
C ASN A 83 -2.07 -1.53 7.51
N ILE A 84 -2.50 -2.22 8.56
CA ILE A 84 -3.83 -2.84 8.62
C ILE A 84 -4.79 -1.79 9.18
N ILE A 85 -5.84 -1.48 8.43
CA ILE A 85 -6.82 -0.47 8.76
C ILE A 85 -8.12 -1.15 9.16
N LYS A 86 -8.67 -0.74 10.30
CA LYS A 86 -10.00 -1.13 10.77
C LYS A 86 -10.69 0.06 11.40
N ASP A 87 -11.96 0.29 11.06
CA ASP A 87 -12.76 1.43 11.55
C ASP A 87 -12.02 2.78 11.40
N PHE A 88 -11.40 3.00 10.23
CA PHE A 88 -10.57 4.17 9.88
C PHE A 88 -9.27 4.35 10.68
N ALA A 89 -8.92 3.40 11.55
CA ALA A 89 -7.73 3.44 12.39
C ALA A 89 -6.69 2.41 11.94
N VAL A 90 -5.41 2.75 12.09
CA VAL A 90 -4.33 1.77 11.92
C VAL A 90 -4.29 0.89 13.16
N ILE A 91 -4.71 -0.36 13.04
CA ILE A 91 -4.68 -1.31 14.15
C ILE A 91 -3.35 -2.05 14.25
N GLU A 92 -2.62 -2.17 13.14
CA GLU A 92 -1.33 -2.85 13.10
C GLU A 92 -0.41 -2.28 12.00
N LYS A 93 0.89 -2.28 12.27
CA LYS A 93 1.94 -1.93 11.29
C LYS A 93 2.97 -3.03 11.20
N ARG A 94 3.17 -3.58 10.01
CA ARG A 94 4.21 -4.57 9.72
C ARG A 94 5.22 -3.99 8.74
N LYS A 95 6.49 -4.01 9.11
CA LYS A 95 7.57 -3.58 8.22
C LYS A 95 8.01 -4.77 7.36
N ILE A 96 7.97 -4.61 6.05
CA ILE A 96 8.41 -5.63 5.10
C ILE A 96 9.93 -5.73 5.19
N ARG A 97 10.41 -6.96 5.38
CA ARG A 97 11.83 -7.31 5.37
C ARG A 97 12.05 -8.35 4.29
N ILE A 98 13.25 -8.33 3.72
CA ILE A 98 13.68 -9.38 2.80
C ILE A 98 13.78 -10.69 3.61
N PRO A 99 13.25 -11.82 3.10
CA PRO A 99 13.42 -13.14 3.70
C PRO A 99 14.88 -13.53 3.91
#